data_AF-A0A1V8T4H9-F1
#
_entry.id   AF-A0A1V8T4H9-F1
#
_cell.length_a   1.000
_cell.length_b   1.000
_cell.length_c   1.000
_cell.angle_alpha   90.00
_cell.angle_beta   90.00
_cell.angle_gamma   90.00
#
_symmetry.space_group_name_H-M   'P 1'
#
loop_
_entity.id
_entity.type
_entity.pdbx_description
1 polymer ?
#
loop_
_entity_poly.entity_id
_entity_poly.type
_entity_poly.pdbx_seq_one_letter_code
_entity_poly.pdbx_strand_id
1 'polypeptide(L)'
;MGTRHLIYIYHNGRFVLAQYGQWVGYPDGQGVIILAFVKAPGNVALLALKTPNIKTLTIAEVDDYIKARTLENPNAETPMFSQPCPPSLSRNTGARMLDLIAASTSEAKVPVYTELDFVKDGLFCEWAYVIDLDRETLEVYCAGERSHYEGDASHVNE
;
A
#
# COMPACT_ATOMS: atom_id res chain seq x y z
N MET A 1 13.10 -13.70 4.85
CA MET A 1 12.50 -13.34 3.55
C MET A 1 10.99 -13.24 3.74
N GLY A 2 10.33 -12.29 3.07
CA GLY A 2 8.89 -12.06 3.19
C GLY A 2 8.30 -11.65 1.85
N THR A 3 7.02 -11.96 1.65
CA THR A 3 6.27 -11.69 0.43
C THR A 3 5.90 -10.21 0.35
N ARG A 4 6.63 -9.49 -0.50
CA ARG A 4 6.52 -8.04 -0.62
C ARG A 4 5.40 -7.67 -1.58
N HIS A 5 4.73 -6.57 -1.27
CA HIS A 5 3.55 -6.15 -2.00
C HIS A 5 3.34 -4.63 -1.94
N LEU A 6 2.44 -4.15 -2.79
CA LEU A 6 1.90 -2.79 -2.77
C LEU A 6 0.39 -2.79 -2.57
N ILE A 7 -0.08 -1.82 -1.80
CA ILE A 7 -1.51 -1.51 -1.66
C ILE A 7 -1.73 -0.09 -2.14
N TYR A 8 -2.49 0.03 -3.22
CA TYR A 8 -2.83 1.29 -3.85
C TYR A 8 -4.25 1.70 -3.51
N ILE A 9 -4.46 3.01 -3.38
CA ILE A 9 -5.79 3.63 -3.42
C ILE A 9 -5.80 4.59 -4.60
N TYR A 10 -6.73 4.38 -5.52
CA TYR A 10 -6.99 5.26 -6.66
C TYR A 10 -8.30 6.01 -6.41
N HIS A 11 -8.28 7.34 -6.53
CA HIS A 11 -9.44 8.19 -6.28
C HIS A 11 -9.28 9.54 -6.97
N ASN A 12 -10.35 10.03 -7.60
CA ASN A 12 -10.38 11.26 -8.40
C ASN A 12 -9.30 11.28 -9.49
N GLY A 13 -9.16 10.18 -10.23
CA GLY A 13 -8.26 10.10 -11.38
C GLY A 13 -6.77 9.99 -11.05
N ARG A 14 -6.40 9.71 -9.79
CA ARG A 14 -4.99 9.55 -9.38
C ARG A 14 -4.80 8.54 -8.25
N PHE A 15 -3.58 8.00 -8.16
CA PHE A 15 -3.14 7.26 -6.98
C PHE A 15 -2.91 8.22 -5.82
N VAL A 16 -3.68 8.06 -4.75
CA VAL A 16 -3.55 8.83 -3.49
C VAL A 16 -2.73 8.08 -2.44
N LEU A 17 -2.53 6.77 -2.61
CA LEU A 17 -1.68 5.92 -1.78
C LEU A 17 -0.95 4.88 -2.63
N ALA A 18 0.28 4.58 -2.25
CA ALA A 18 1.04 3.41 -2.66
C ALA A 18 1.84 2.89 -1.46
N GLN A 19 1.20 2.06 -0.64
CA GLN A 19 1.77 1.54 0.59
C GLN A 19 2.61 0.30 0.30
N TYR A 20 3.91 0.40 0.57
CA TYR A 20 4.80 -0.76 0.62
C TYR A 20 4.53 -1.64 1.84
N GLY A 21 4.51 -2.96 1.64
CA GLY A 21 4.45 -3.94 2.72
C GLY A 21 5.46 -5.07 2.53
N GLN A 22 6.13 -5.46 3.61
CA GLN A 22 7.20 -6.46 3.56
C GLN A 22 6.71 -7.91 3.69
N TRP A 23 5.58 -8.14 4.36
CA TRP A 23 5.19 -9.47 4.83
C TRP A 23 3.82 -9.89 4.32
N VAL A 24 3.68 -11.20 4.07
CA VAL A 24 2.41 -11.89 3.83
C VAL A 24 1.56 -11.30 2.68
N GLY A 25 2.21 -10.76 1.65
CA GLY A 25 1.55 -10.07 0.54
C GLY A 25 0.60 -10.91 -0.33
N TYR A 26 0.51 -12.22 -0.13
CA TYR A 26 -0.39 -13.11 -0.87
C TYR A 26 -1.89 -12.77 -0.66
N PRO A 27 -2.77 -13.21 -1.58
CA PRO A 27 -4.22 -13.01 -1.45
C PRO A 27 -4.82 -13.56 -0.16
N ASP A 28 -4.31 -14.68 0.35
CA ASP A 28 -4.72 -15.29 1.63
C ASP A 28 -4.12 -14.61 2.87
N GLY A 29 -3.21 -13.65 2.68
CA GLY A 29 -2.61 -12.82 3.71
C GLY A 29 -3.17 -11.39 3.73
N GLN A 30 -2.52 -10.48 3.01
CA GLN A 30 -2.99 -9.09 2.94
C GLN A 30 -4.28 -8.97 2.14
N GLY A 31 -4.46 -9.79 1.10
CA GLY A 31 -5.67 -9.76 0.27
C GLY A 31 -6.96 -10.00 1.06
N VAL A 32 -6.99 -10.94 2.02
CA VAL A 32 -8.17 -11.18 2.87
C VAL A 32 -8.47 -10.01 3.80
N ILE A 33 -7.45 -9.30 4.28
CA ILE A 33 -7.63 -8.10 5.13
C ILE A 33 -8.24 -6.97 4.29
N ILE A 34 -7.70 -6.74 3.09
CA ILE A 34 -8.23 -5.74 2.15
C ILE A 34 -9.67 -6.09 1.76
N LEU A 35 -9.93 -7.34 1.39
CA LEU A 35 -11.24 -7.82 0.99
C LEU A 35 -12.26 -7.66 2.13
N ALA A 36 -11.88 -8.01 3.36
CA ALA A 36 -12.73 -7.83 4.53
C ALA A 36 -13.08 -6.35 4.75
N PHE A 37 -12.09 -5.45 4.62
CA PHE A 37 -12.30 -4.01 4.75
C PHE A 37 -13.27 -3.48 3.70
N VAL A 38 -13.06 -3.79 2.41
CA VAL A 38 -13.90 -3.25 1.33
C VAL A 38 -15.31 -3.86 1.28
N LYS A 39 -15.48 -5.09 1.79
CA LYS A 39 -16.81 -5.73 1.90
C LYS A 39 -17.63 -5.22 3.07
N ALA A 40 -17.01 -4.58 4.06
CA ALA A 40 -17.75 -4.05 5.20
C ALA A 40 -18.65 -2.87 4.76
N PRO A 41 -19.95 -2.87 5.09
CA PRO A 41 -20.86 -1.82 4.66
C PRO A 41 -20.38 -0.42 5.03
N GLY A 42 -20.32 0.47 4.04
CA GLY A 42 -19.93 1.87 4.23
C GLY A 42 -18.42 2.14 4.28
N ASN A 43 -17.56 1.11 4.34
CA ASN A 43 -16.11 1.32 4.41
C ASN A 43 -15.53 1.92 3.14
N VAL A 44 -16.03 1.55 1.95
CA VAL A 44 -15.57 2.14 0.68
C VAL A 44 -15.89 3.63 0.63
N ALA A 45 -17.12 4.02 0.96
CA ALA A 45 -17.55 5.42 1.02
C ALA A 45 -16.79 6.21 2.11
N LEU A 46 -16.57 5.60 3.28
CA LEU A 46 -15.75 6.16 4.35
C LEU A 46 -14.31 6.39 3.88
N LEU A 47 -13.71 5.41 3.19
CA LEU A 47 -12.34 5.52 2.70
C LEU A 47 -12.22 6.65 1.67
N ALA A 48 -13.17 6.77 0.74
CA ALA A 48 -13.24 7.88 -0.22
C ALA A 48 -13.28 9.24 0.50
N LEU A 49 -14.16 9.38 1.49
CA LEU A 49 -14.29 10.59 2.32
C LEU A 49 -12.99 10.93 3.09
N LYS A 50 -12.21 9.92 3.48
CA LYS A 50 -10.99 10.08 4.28
C LYS A 50 -9.73 10.28 3.44
N THR A 51 -9.77 10.10 2.12
CA THR A 51 -8.62 10.37 1.24
C THR A 51 -7.99 11.76 1.40
N PRO A 52 -8.70 12.87 1.72
CA PRO A 52 -8.07 14.18 1.97
C PRO A 52 -7.21 14.25 3.26
N ASN A 53 -7.34 13.26 4.15
CA ASN A 53 -6.53 13.15 5.36
C ASN A 53 -5.21 12.42 5.12
N ILE A 54 -4.97 11.90 3.92
CA ILE A 54 -3.67 11.34 3.54
C ILE A 54 -2.71 12.50 3.27
N LYS A 55 -1.58 12.52 3.97
CA LYS A 55 -0.51 13.50 3.80
C LYS A 55 0.73 12.81 3.24
N THR A 56 0.96 12.96 1.94
CA THR A 56 2.20 12.48 1.31
C THR A 56 3.39 13.29 1.81
N LEU A 57 4.45 12.59 2.20
CA LEU A 57 5.74 13.16 2.61
C LEU A 57 6.81 12.84 1.57
N THR A 58 7.78 13.74 1.45
CA THR A 58 9.07 13.47 0.82
C THR A 58 9.97 12.65 1.73
N ILE A 59 11.02 12.03 1.19
CA ILE A 59 11.97 11.24 1.99
C ILE A 59 12.62 12.05 3.11
N ALA A 60 12.97 13.32 2.86
CA ALA A 60 13.53 14.21 3.88
C ALA A 60 12.52 14.48 5.01
N GLU A 61 11.25 14.71 4.66
CA GLU A 61 10.19 14.91 5.65
C GLU A 61 9.90 13.64 6.47
N VAL A 62 10.04 12.44 5.88
CA VAL A 62 9.91 11.16 6.61
C VAL A 62 11.01 11.06 7.66
N ASP A 63 12.26 11.31 7.28
CA ASP A 63 13.39 11.27 8.20
C ASP A 63 13.21 12.25 9.36
N ASP A 64 12.81 13.48 9.07
CA ASP A 64 12.55 14.50 10.09
C ASP A 64 11.37 14.13 10.99
N TYR A 65 10.32 13.54 10.43
CA TYR A 65 9.16 13.06 11.19
C TYR A 65 9.55 11.95 12.18
N ILE A 66 10.35 10.97 11.73
CA ILE A 66 10.82 9.86 12.57
C ILE A 66 11.76 10.37 13.66
N LYS A 67 12.68 11.29 13.33
CA LYS A 67 13.59 11.91 14.31
C LYS A 67 12.80 12.67 15.38
N ALA A 68 11.85 13.52 14.99
CA ALA A 68 11.02 14.27 15.93
C ALA A 68 10.28 13.35 16.90
N ARG A 69 9.65 12.29 16.40
CA ARG A 69 8.96 11.26 17.21
C ARG A 69 9.90 10.53 18.17
N THR A 70 11.11 10.25 17.74
CA THR A 70 12.12 9.57 18.57
C THR A 70 12.57 10.45 19.73
N LEU A 71 12.75 11.76 19.47
CA LEU A 71 13.08 12.75 20.51
C LEU A 71 11.96 12.96 21.53
N GLU A 72 10.70 12.85 21.11
CA GLU A 72 9.53 12.94 22.01
C GLU A 72 9.44 11.75 22.99
N ASN A 73 9.95 10.57 22.62
CA ASN A 73 9.88 9.34 23.44
C ASN A 73 11.22 8.59 23.48
N PRO A 74 12.25 9.16 24.17
CA PRO A 74 13.61 8.62 24.15
C PRO A 74 13.77 7.26 24.84
N ASN A 75 12.80 6.85 25.68
CA ASN A 75 12.81 5.60 26.44
C ASN A 75 11.82 4.55 25.91
N ALA A 76 11.21 4.76 24.74
CA ALA A 76 10.40 3.70 24.15
C ALA A 76 11.31 2.49 23.91
N GLU A 77 11.10 1.40 24.64
CA GLU A 77 11.79 0.13 24.40
C GLU A 77 11.42 -0.33 23.00
N THR A 78 12.25 0.03 22.03
CA THR A 78 12.11 -0.45 20.66
C THR A 78 12.77 -1.82 20.60
N PRO A 79 12.01 -2.91 20.39
CA PRO A 79 12.60 -4.17 19.97
C PRO A 79 13.58 -3.90 18.84
N MET A 80 14.69 -4.64 18.77
CA MET A 80 15.77 -4.46 17.79
C MET A 80 15.31 -4.41 16.30
N PHE A 81 14.04 -4.77 16.02
CA PHE A 81 13.37 -4.77 14.73
C PHE A 81 12.18 -3.80 14.59
N SER A 82 11.89 -3.01 15.62
CA SER A 82 10.83 -1.99 15.62
C SER A 82 11.53 -0.64 15.61
N GLN A 83 11.69 -0.02 14.45
CA GLN A 83 12.04 1.40 14.48
C GLN A 83 10.88 2.17 15.11
N PRO A 84 11.14 3.30 15.79
CA PRO A 84 10.11 4.24 16.26
C PRO A 84 9.50 4.98 15.06
N CYS A 85 9.00 4.21 14.10
CA CYS A 85 8.31 4.68 12.92
C CYS A 85 6.80 4.68 13.23
N PRO A 86 6.08 5.74 12.86
CA PRO A 86 4.62 5.75 12.94
C PRO A 86 4.06 4.55 12.17
N PRO A 87 2.94 3.96 12.62
CA PRO A 87 2.33 2.84 11.91
C PRO A 87 2.15 3.12 10.41
N SER A 88 1.73 4.32 10.01
CA SER A 88 1.55 4.68 8.60
C SER A 88 2.84 4.73 7.75
N LEU A 89 4.02 4.81 8.38
CA LEU A 89 5.32 4.76 7.70
C LEU A 89 6.03 3.40 7.87
N SER A 90 5.40 2.46 8.56
CA SER A 90 5.97 1.15 8.81
C SER A 90 5.72 0.19 7.64
N ARG A 91 6.80 -0.45 7.17
CA ARG A 91 6.75 -1.59 6.24
C ARG A 91 5.97 -2.81 6.75
N ASN A 92 5.64 -2.84 8.05
CA ASN A 92 4.87 -3.93 8.66
C ASN A 92 3.36 -3.66 8.69
N THR A 93 2.91 -2.48 8.28
CA THR A 93 1.50 -2.09 8.39
C THR A 93 0.62 -2.78 7.37
N GLY A 94 1.08 -2.88 6.12
CA GLY A 94 0.31 -3.52 5.05
C GLY A 94 -1.13 -2.98 4.97
N ALA A 95 -2.10 -3.88 4.90
CA ALA A 95 -3.52 -3.58 4.74
C ALA A 95 -4.15 -2.84 5.93
N ARG A 96 -3.53 -2.87 7.12
CA ARG A 96 -3.98 -2.07 8.27
C ARG A 96 -3.90 -0.56 8.00
N MET A 97 -3.22 -0.13 6.94
CA MET A 97 -3.25 1.24 6.47
C MET A 97 -4.68 1.72 6.16
N LEU A 98 -5.57 0.84 5.70
CA LEU A 98 -6.96 1.19 5.42
C LEU A 98 -7.69 1.63 6.71
N ASP A 99 -7.46 0.92 7.81
CA ASP A 99 -8.00 1.28 9.13
C ASP A 99 -7.43 2.61 9.64
N LEU A 100 -6.12 2.84 9.45
CA LEU A 100 -5.47 4.10 9.85
C LEU A 100 -6.09 5.30 9.11
N ILE A 101 -6.34 5.16 7.81
CA ILE A 101 -6.99 6.20 7.01
C ILE A 101 -8.45 6.37 7.44
N ALA A 102 -9.19 5.28 7.64
CA ALA A 102 -10.58 5.33 8.10
C ALA A 102 -10.73 6.04 9.46
N ALA A 103 -9.81 5.81 10.40
CA ALA A 103 -9.77 6.42 11.72
C ALA A 103 -9.26 7.87 11.75
N SER A 104 -8.70 8.37 10.64
CA SER A 104 -8.08 9.70 10.59
C SER A 104 -9.07 10.86 10.75
N THR A 105 -8.56 12.02 11.15
CA THR A 105 -9.31 13.28 11.23
C THR A 105 -8.62 14.38 10.43
N SER A 106 -9.30 15.50 10.21
CA SER A 106 -8.71 16.67 9.55
C SER A 106 -7.52 17.26 10.32
N GLU A 107 -7.53 17.14 11.65
CA GLU A 107 -6.44 17.59 12.53
C GLU A 107 -5.32 16.55 12.68
N ALA A 108 -5.66 15.27 12.61
CA ALA A 108 -4.72 14.15 12.70
C ALA A 108 -4.65 13.40 11.35
N LYS A 109 -3.96 14.03 10.39
CA LYS A 109 -3.70 13.45 9.07
C LYS A 109 -2.71 12.29 9.14
N VAL A 110 -2.83 11.36 8.19
CA VAL A 110 -1.99 10.15 8.09
C VAL A 110 -0.78 10.46 7.22
N PRO A 111 0.45 10.52 7.77
CA PRO A 111 1.65 10.71 6.98
C PRO A 111 1.97 9.42 6.21
N VAL A 112 2.19 9.53 4.90
CA VAL A 112 2.52 8.40 4.03
C VAL A 112 3.71 8.73 3.14
N TYR A 113 4.47 7.71 2.77
CA TYR A 113 5.48 7.76 1.73
C TYR A 113 5.03 6.84 0.60
N THR A 114 4.85 7.39 -0.60
CA THR A 114 4.29 6.64 -1.74
C THR A 114 5.39 6.06 -2.59
N GLU A 115 5.47 4.73 -2.64
CA GLU A 115 6.47 4.00 -3.43
C GLU A 115 5.89 3.53 -4.77
N LEU A 116 5.37 4.46 -5.57
CA LEU A 116 4.68 4.17 -6.83
C LEU A 116 5.50 3.29 -7.78
N ASP A 117 6.81 3.53 -7.86
CA ASP A 117 7.71 2.84 -8.79
C ASP A 117 8.13 1.44 -8.32
N PHE A 118 7.84 1.04 -7.08
CA PHE A 118 8.24 -0.29 -6.59
C PHE A 118 7.58 -1.43 -7.38
N VAL A 119 6.42 -1.19 -8.01
CA VAL A 119 5.78 -2.18 -8.90
C VAL A 119 6.64 -2.53 -10.13
N LYS A 120 7.55 -1.63 -10.54
CA LYS A 120 8.48 -1.88 -11.65
C LYS A 120 9.59 -2.85 -11.25
N ASP A 121 9.80 -3.07 -9.96
CA ASP A 121 10.72 -4.07 -9.44
C ASP A 121 10.06 -5.45 -9.49
N GLY A 122 9.94 -6.01 -10.70
CA GLY A 122 9.32 -7.32 -10.92
C GLY A 122 10.07 -8.49 -10.27
N LEU A 123 11.29 -8.27 -9.74
CA LEU A 123 12.03 -9.27 -8.97
C LEU A 123 11.55 -9.33 -7.52
N PHE A 124 11.08 -8.20 -6.98
CA PHE A 124 10.82 -8.05 -5.55
C PHE A 124 9.39 -7.63 -5.20
N CYS A 125 8.64 -7.00 -6.09
CA CYS A 125 7.21 -6.74 -5.92
C CYS A 125 6.43 -7.97 -6.40
N GLU A 126 5.97 -8.81 -5.49
CA GLU A 126 5.30 -10.07 -5.84
C GLU A 126 3.80 -9.87 -6.09
N TRP A 127 3.17 -8.96 -5.34
CA TRP A 127 1.74 -8.66 -5.41
C TRP A 127 1.45 -7.17 -5.40
N ALA A 128 0.42 -6.75 -6.12
CA ALA A 128 -0.12 -5.40 -6.02
C ALA A 128 -1.65 -5.44 -5.95
N TYR A 129 -2.21 -4.67 -5.01
CA TYR A 129 -3.63 -4.52 -4.81
C TYR A 129 -4.02 -3.09 -5.17
N VAL A 130 -5.02 -2.92 -6.03
CA VAL A 130 -5.53 -1.61 -6.40
C VAL A 130 -6.98 -1.51 -5.94
N ILE A 131 -7.22 -0.64 -4.95
CA ILE A 131 -8.55 -0.25 -4.52
C ILE A 131 -8.92 0.99 -5.32
N ASP A 132 -9.72 0.81 -6.37
CA ASP A 132 -10.23 1.88 -7.21
C ASP A 132 -11.56 2.37 -6.63
N LEU A 133 -11.54 3.56 -6.03
CA LEU A 133 -12.70 4.18 -5.42
C LEU A 133 -13.61 4.87 -6.46
N ASP A 134 -13.08 5.19 -7.64
CA ASP A 134 -13.86 5.79 -8.73
C ASP A 134 -14.71 4.72 -9.43
N ARG A 135 -14.20 3.49 -9.54
CA ARG A 135 -14.86 2.34 -10.18
C ARG A 135 -15.46 1.34 -9.20
N GLU A 136 -15.21 1.53 -7.90
CA GLU A 136 -15.56 0.58 -6.82
C GLU A 136 -15.05 -0.85 -7.07
N THR A 137 -13.81 -0.98 -7.55
CA THR A 137 -13.17 -2.27 -7.85
C THR A 137 -12.00 -2.54 -6.91
N LEU A 138 -11.78 -3.83 -6.62
CA LEU A 138 -10.54 -4.34 -6.05
C LEU A 138 -9.86 -5.19 -7.13
N GLU A 139 -8.75 -4.69 -7.66
CA GLU A 139 -7.95 -5.39 -8.65
C GLU A 139 -6.70 -5.97 -7.97
N VAL A 140 -6.33 -7.21 -8.33
CA VAL A 140 -5.21 -7.93 -7.74
C VAL A 140 -4.28 -8.36 -8.85
N TYR A 141 -3.01 -7.98 -8.73
CA TYR A 141 -1.95 -8.26 -9.67
C TYR A 141 -0.87 -9.10 -9.01
N CYS A 142 -0.33 -10.05 -9.75
CA CYS A 142 0.80 -10.89 -9.34
C CYS A 142 1.91 -10.74 -10.39
N ALA A 143 3.17 -10.66 -9.97
CA ALA A 143 4.32 -10.54 -10.87
C ALA A 143 4.62 -11.81 -11.71
N GLY A 144 3.66 -12.75 -11.78
CA GLY A 144 3.83 -14.10 -12.32
C GLY A 144 3.38 -14.33 -13.77
N GLU A 145 3.05 -13.32 -14.56
CA GLU A 145 2.73 -13.52 -15.99
C GLU A 145 3.75 -12.82 -16.91
N ARG A 146 4.91 -13.45 -17.12
CA ARG A 146 5.58 -13.39 -18.43
C ARG A 146 5.08 -14.56 -19.25
N SER A 147 3.91 -14.44 -19.87
CA SER A 147 3.66 -15.21 -21.08
C SER A 147 4.33 -14.46 -22.24
N HIS A 148 5.60 -14.78 -22.51
CA HIS A 148 6.13 -14.57 -23.86
C HIS A 148 5.41 -15.58 -24.75
N TYR A 149 4.23 -15.24 -25.26
CA TYR A 149 3.76 -15.83 -26.50
C TYR A 149 4.45 -15.07 -27.63
N GLU A 150 5.61 -15.55 -28.06
CA GLU A 150 5.99 -15.36 -29.46
C GLU A 150 4.94 -16.10 -30.27
N GLY A 151 3.98 -15.34 -30.81
CA GLY A 151 3.06 -15.88 -31.79
C GLY A 151 3.87 -16.45 -32.94
N ASP A 152 3.88 -17.77 -33.07
CA ASP A 152 4.32 -18.46 -34.26
C ASP A 152 3.46 -17.96 -35.43
N ALA A 153 4.02 -17.00 -36.17
CA ALA A 153 3.47 -16.50 -37.41
C ALA A 153 4.15 -17.20 -38.60
N SER A 154 4.29 -18.53 -38.57
CA SER A 154 4.49 -19.29 -39.81
C SER A 154 3.13 -19.55 -40.46
N HIS A 155 2.80 -18.61 -41.34
CA HIS A 155 1.65 -18.62 -42.22
C HIS A 155 1.59 -19.90 -43.06
N VAL A 156 0.40 -20.50 -43.03
CA VAL A 156 -0.17 -21.25 -44.15
C VAL A 156 -0.03 -20.41 -45.42
N ASN A 157 0.64 -20.93 -46.43
CA ASN A 157 0.43 -20.55 -47.83
C ASN A 157 0.46 -21.82 -48.67
N GLU A 158 -0.64 -21.99 -49.41
CA GLU A 158 -0.96 -22.88 -50.56
C GLU A 158 -0.15 -24.17 -50.79
#